data_AF-A0A3M3R1A2-F1
#
_entry.id   AF-A0A3M3R1A2-F1
#
_cell.length_a   1.000
_cell.length_b   1.000
_cell.length_c   1.000
_cell.angle_alpha   90.00
_cell.angle_beta   90.00
_cell.angle_gamma   90.00
#
_symmetry.space_group_name_H-M   'P 1'
#
loop_
_entity.id
_entity.type
_entity.pdbx_description
1 polymer ?
#
loop_
_entity_poly.entity_id
_entity_poly.type
_entity_poly.pdbx_seq_one_letter_code
_entity_poly.pdbx_strand_id
1 'polypeptide(L)'
;MDQRDLVIAIPNSILKAQGTGAQIPVRFAVTRFGNPNASSSESQYVVVRSKDETPGGVEGLQGPSFNTTGQGVVGPIENPDGADVFVAPYLNIQKDQLVQFTFTAFDDNNTPIEEAHFQDARELDSPDVINGYTFKVPAQNLKRICKGYGEASFKVIPGSDSNQSPATSRITRVRINMSWPQTGCAWIA
;
A
#
# COMPACT_ATOMS: atom_id res chain seq x y z
N MET A 1 32.70 32.91 21.33
CA MET A 1 32.81 31.50 21.75
C MET A 1 32.45 30.68 20.54
N ASP A 2 33.43 30.02 19.93
CA ASP A 2 33.19 29.21 18.74
C ASP A 2 32.58 27.88 19.16
N GLN A 3 31.27 27.77 19.05
CA GLN A 3 30.58 26.49 19.11
C GLN A 3 30.99 25.68 17.88
N ARG A 4 31.66 24.54 18.10
CA ARG A 4 31.98 23.58 17.05
C ARG A 4 31.11 22.35 17.23
N ASP A 5 30.23 22.11 16.27
CA ASP A 5 29.41 20.91 16.27
C ASP A 5 30.25 19.69 15.91
N LEU A 6 30.15 18.64 16.71
CA LEU A 6 30.77 17.35 16.45
C LEU A 6 29.72 16.42 15.84
N VAL A 7 29.79 16.23 14.52
CA VAL A 7 28.90 15.29 13.82
C VAL A 7 29.60 13.94 13.69
N ILE A 8 29.08 12.94 14.38
CA ILE A 8 29.58 11.56 14.30
C ILE A 8 28.58 10.73 13.48
N ALA A 9 29.00 10.29 12.30
CA ALA A 9 28.21 9.37 11.50
C ALA A 9 28.24 7.97 12.14
N ILE A 10 27.08 7.36 12.28
CA ILE A 10 26.95 6.01 12.83
C ILE A 10 27.00 5.01 11.69
N PRO A 11 27.94 4.04 11.70
CA PRO A 11 28.00 3.02 10.67
C PRO A 11 26.70 2.23 10.58
N ASN A 12 26.20 2.04 9.36
CA ASN A 12 24.99 1.25 9.09
C ASN A 12 25.11 -0.19 9.61
N SER A 13 26.33 -0.75 9.69
CA SER A 13 26.58 -2.07 10.26
C SER A 13 26.23 -2.16 11.75
N ILE A 14 26.45 -1.09 12.53
CA ILE A 14 26.10 -1.04 13.95
C ILE A 14 24.58 -1.01 14.12
N LEU A 15 23.89 -0.20 13.31
CA LEU A 15 22.42 -0.12 13.32
C LEU A 15 21.79 -1.46 12.93
N LYS A 16 22.31 -2.11 11.87
CA LYS A 16 21.84 -3.44 11.45
C LYS A 16 22.06 -4.52 12.51
N ALA A 17 23.15 -4.45 13.28
CA ALA A 17 23.42 -5.40 14.35
C ALA A 17 22.45 -5.27 15.53
N GLN A 18 21.81 -4.11 15.72
CA GLN A 18 20.77 -3.93 16.73
C GLN A 18 19.40 -4.50 16.31
N GLY A 19 19.25 -4.90 15.04
CA GLY A 19 18.00 -5.41 14.50
C GLY A 19 17.01 -4.31 14.08
N THR A 20 15.76 -4.70 13.91
CA THR A 20 14.64 -3.83 13.51
C THR A 20 13.80 -3.42 14.71
N GLY A 21 13.23 -2.22 14.68
CA GLY A 21 12.51 -1.69 15.84
C GLY A 21 11.96 -0.28 15.64
N ALA A 22 10.85 0.01 16.33
CA ALA A 22 10.11 1.26 16.21
C ALA A 22 10.92 2.45 16.70
N GLN A 23 11.81 2.24 17.68
CA GLN A 23 12.65 3.27 18.29
C GLN A 23 13.90 2.66 18.90
N ILE A 24 15.02 2.68 18.17
CA ILE A 24 16.33 2.30 18.71
C ILE A 24 16.98 3.56 19.27
N PRO A 25 17.18 3.68 20.60
CA PRO A 25 17.84 4.84 21.19
C PRO A 25 19.33 4.77 20.91
N VAL A 26 19.88 5.83 20.33
CA VAL A 26 21.29 5.93 19.97
C VAL A 26 21.89 7.17 20.64
N ARG A 27 23.06 6.99 21.25
CA ARG A 27 23.84 8.05 21.88
C ARG A 27 25.32 7.78 21.69
N PHE A 28 26.14 8.81 21.76
CA PHE A 28 27.59 8.67 21.80
C PHE A 28 28.13 9.17 23.14
N ALA A 29 29.28 8.63 23.55
CA ALA A 29 30.02 9.11 24.71
C ALA A 29 31.45 9.42 24.28
N VAL A 30 31.97 10.56 24.71
CA VAL A 30 33.32 11.03 24.40
C VAL A 30 34.15 11.04 25.69
N THR A 31 35.33 10.41 25.63
CA THR A 31 36.35 10.48 26.67
C THR A 31 37.58 11.18 26.12
N ARG A 32 38.20 12.04 26.93
CA ARG A 32 39.49 12.65 26.58
C ARG A 32 40.62 11.75 27.06
N PHE A 33 41.67 11.55 26.25
CA PHE A 33 42.85 10.81 26.68
C PHE A 33 43.40 11.34 28.01
N GLY A 34 43.60 10.45 28.99
CA GLY A 34 44.02 10.80 30.35
C GLY A 34 42.91 11.26 31.31
N ASN A 35 41.66 11.37 30.86
CA ASN A 35 40.50 11.66 31.72
C ASN A 35 39.50 10.48 31.67
N PRO A 36 39.26 9.79 32.80
CA PRO A 36 38.33 8.65 32.84
C PRO A 36 36.86 9.06 32.74
N ASN A 37 36.53 10.35 32.89
CA ASN A 37 35.15 10.82 32.82
C ASN A 37 34.68 10.92 31.36
N ALA A 38 33.58 10.24 31.05
CA ALA A 38 32.91 10.30 29.77
C ALA A 38 31.80 11.38 29.76
N SER A 39 31.72 12.16 28.68
CA SER A 39 30.57 13.04 28.41
C SER A 39 29.65 12.36 27.39
N SER A 40 28.36 12.23 27.69
CA SER A 40 27.39 11.58 26.82
C SER A 40 26.50 12.58 26.09
N SER A 41 26.13 12.27 24.85
CA SER A 41 25.10 13.00 24.12
C SER A 41 23.70 12.69 24.65
N GLU A 42 22.73 13.52 24.27
CA GLU A 42 21.32 13.14 24.35
C GLU A 42 21.04 11.91 23.46
N SER A 43 19.95 11.21 23.78
CA SER A 43 19.51 10.06 23.00
C SER A 43 18.75 10.53 21.77
N GLN A 44 19.13 10.02 20.61
CA GLN A 44 18.39 10.18 19.36
C GLN A 44 17.75 8.84 19.00
N TYR A 45 16.48 8.87 18.60
CA TYR A 45 15.76 7.65 18.24
C TYR A 45 15.87 7.41 16.74
N VAL A 46 16.32 6.21 16.37
CA VAL A 46 16.44 5.78 14.96
C VAL A 46 15.49 4.60 14.74
N VAL A 47 14.75 4.64 13.62
CA VAL A 47 13.89 3.54 13.20
C VAL A 47 14.62 2.71 12.16
N VAL A 48 14.89 1.45 12.48
CA VAL A 48 15.51 0.50 11.53
C VAL A 48 14.42 -0.43 11.05
N ARG A 49 14.22 -0.47 9.73
CA ARG A 49 13.15 -1.26 9.08
C ARG A 49 13.79 -2.25 8.11
N SER A 50 13.44 -3.52 8.22
CA SER A 50 13.84 -4.51 7.21
C SER A 50 12.84 -4.55 6.07
N LYS A 51 13.32 -4.78 4.85
CA LYS A 51 12.46 -5.06 3.70
C LYS A 51 11.64 -6.33 3.95
N ASP A 52 12.19 -7.31 4.65
CA ASP A 52 11.53 -8.59 4.95
C ASP A 52 10.29 -8.43 5.83
N GLU A 53 10.22 -7.35 6.62
CA GLU A 53 9.12 -7.06 7.54
C GLU A 53 8.03 -6.18 6.90
N THR A 54 8.31 -5.56 5.75
CA THR A 54 7.33 -4.70 5.06
C THR A 54 6.12 -5.50 4.57
N PRO A 55 4.94 -4.88 4.36
CA PRO A 55 3.79 -5.57 3.78
C PRO A 55 4.15 -6.19 2.43
N GLY A 56 3.92 -7.50 2.28
CA GLY A 56 4.34 -8.29 1.12
C GLY A 56 5.79 -8.80 1.15
N GLY A 57 6.58 -8.41 2.16
CA GLY A 57 7.97 -8.83 2.35
C GLY A 57 8.88 -8.48 1.17
N VAL A 58 9.89 -9.32 0.93
CA VAL A 58 10.89 -9.11 -0.14
C VAL A 58 10.26 -9.00 -1.53
N GLU A 59 9.27 -9.85 -1.79
CA GLU A 59 8.57 -9.97 -3.07
C GLU A 59 7.57 -8.84 -3.32
N GLY A 60 7.19 -8.13 -2.26
CA GLY A 60 6.23 -7.04 -2.28
C GLY A 60 4.78 -7.50 -2.41
N LEU A 61 3.89 -6.53 -2.46
CA LEU A 61 2.45 -6.74 -2.53
C LEU A 61 2.02 -7.14 -3.95
N GLN A 62 1.29 -8.24 -4.06
CA GLN A 62 0.62 -8.60 -5.32
C GLN A 62 -0.58 -7.68 -5.57
N GLY A 63 -0.92 -7.50 -6.85
CA GLY A 63 -2.09 -6.70 -7.22
C GLY A 63 -3.40 -7.37 -6.80
N PRO A 64 -4.49 -6.61 -6.67
CA PRO A 64 -5.80 -7.16 -6.34
C PRO A 64 -6.37 -7.97 -7.51
N SER A 65 -7.37 -8.81 -7.26
CA SER A 65 -8.08 -9.55 -8.30
C SER A 65 -9.50 -9.03 -8.50
N PHE A 66 -10.01 -9.13 -9.73
CA PHE A 66 -11.38 -8.75 -10.07
C PHE A 66 -12.25 -9.99 -10.25
N ASN A 67 -13.53 -9.88 -9.89
CA ASN A 67 -14.52 -10.86 -10.33
C ASN A 67 -14.77 -10.71 -11.85
N THR A 68 -14.38 -11.71 -12.63
CA THR A 68 -14.41 -11.64 -14.10
C THR A 68 -15.13 -12.84 -14.71
N THR A 69 -15.61 -12.65 -15.94
CA THR A 69 -16.08 -13.74 -16.81
C THR A 69 -14.96 -14.78 -17.03
N GLY A 70 -15.31 -15.95 -17.57
CA GLY A 70 -14.32 -16.95 -18.02
C GLY A 70 -13.35 -16.47 -19.11
N GLN A 71 -13.57 -15.27 -19.69
CA GLN A 71 -12.69 -14.60 -20.65
C GLN A 71 -11.86 -13.47 -20.01
N GLY A 72 -11.90 -13.30 -18.68
CA GLY A 72 -11.13 -12.28 -17.96
C GLY A 72 -11.68 -10.85 -18.09
N VAL A 73 -12.98 -10.70 -18.37
CA VAL A 73 -13.64 -9.40 -18.55
C VAL A 73 -14.54 -9.10 -17.36
N VAL A 74 -14.49 -7.88 -16.84
CA VAL A 74 -15.50 -7.35 -15.91
C VAL A 74 -16.75 -6.98 -16.72
N GLY A 75 -17.77 -7.83 -16.59
CA GLY A 75 -19.05 -7.72 -17.29
C GLY A 75 -20.22 -7.41 -16.36
N PRO A 76 -21.37 -7.00 -16.91
CA PRO A 76 -22.54 -6.60 -16.12
C PRO A 76 -23.27 -7.78 -15.45
N ILE A 77 -22.99 -9.02 -15.86
CA ILE A 77 -23.63 -10.23 -15.31
C ILE A 77 -22.94 -10.63 -14.01
N GLU A 78 -21.62 -10.67 -14.01
CA GLU A 78 -20.80 -11.03 -12.84
C GLU A 78 -20.72 -9.87 -11.84
N ASN A 79 -20.91 -8.63 -12.31
CA ASN A 79 -20.74 -7.41 -11.53
C ASN A 79 -21.97 -6.46 -11.68
N PRO A 80 -23.19 -6.91 -11.32
CA PRO A 80 -24.42 -6.13 -11.55
C PRO A 80 -24.48 -4.85 -10.70
N ASP A 81 -23.95 -4.92 -9.47
CA ASP A 81 -23.98 -3.84 -8.48
C ASP A 81 -22.62 -3.16 -8.27
N GLY A 82 -21.71 -3.31 -9.23
CA GLY A 82 -20.31 -2.88 -9.12
C GLY A 82 -19.36 -4.07 -9.13
N ALA A 83 -18.07 -3.77 -9.23
CA ALA A 83 -17.02 -4.78 -9.33
C ALA A 83 -16.37 -4.99 -7.97
N ASP A 84 -16.41 -6.24 -7.53
CA ASP A 84 -15.68 -6.68 -6.36
C ASP A 84 -14.20 -6.85 -6.71
N VAL A 85 -13.35 -6.16 -5.94
CA VAL A 85 -11.90 -6.11 -6.10
C VAL A 85 -11.27 -6.66 -4.84
N PHE A 86 -10.79 -7.90 -4.92
CA PHE A 86 -10.30 -8.65 -3.78
C PHE A 86 -8.79 -8.44 -3.56
N VAL A 87 -8.44 -8.05 -2.35
CA VAL A 87 -7.07 -8.00 -1.83
C VAL A 87 -6.84 -9.25 -1.00
N ALA A 88 -6.05 -10.18 -1.53
CA ALA A 88 -5.69 -11.40 -0.80
C ALA A 88 -4.84 -11.08 0.44
N PRO A 89 -4.91 -11.91 1.50
CA PRO A 89 -3.95 -11.86 2.59
C PRO A 89 -2.51 -11.87 2.05
N TYR A 90 -1.66 -11.06 2.64
CA TYR A 90 -0.26 -10.91 2.22
C TYR A 90 0.69 -11.11 3.39
N LEU A 91 1.97 -11.36 3.09
CA LEU A 91 2.99 -11.52 4.12
C LEU A 91 3.12 -10.24 4.97
N ASN A 92 3.22 -10.40 6.28
CA ASN A 92 3.28 -9.30 7.25
C ASN A 92 2.04 -8.40 7.27
N ILE A 93 0.87 -8.92 6.86
CA ILE A 93 -0.42 -8.30 7.15
C ILE A 93 -0.65 -8.22 8.66
N GLN A 94 -1.14 -7.08 9.13
CA GLN A 94 -1.40 -6.81 10.55
C GLN A 94 -2.71 -6.04 10.68
N LYS A 95 -3.39 -6.22 11.82
CA LYS A 95 -4.53 -5.38 12.19
C LYS A 95 -4.10 -3.93 12.28
N ASP A 96 -5.06 -3.02 12.13
CA ASP A 96 -4.88 -1.57 12.24
C ASP A 96 -3.97 -0.98 11.12
N GLN A 97 -3.61 -1.78 10.11
CA GLN A 97 -3.01 -1.27 8.87
C GLN A 97 -4.09 -0.57 8.03
N LEU A 98 -3.77 0.60 7.49
CA LEU A 98 -4.65 1.32 6.56
C LEU A 98 -4.33 0.92 5.12
N VAL A 99 -5.30 0.29 4.45
CA VAL A 99 -5.23 -0.05 3.02
C VAL A 99 -5.96 1.02 2.22
N GLN A 100 -5.21 1.77 1.42
CA GLN A 100 -5.73 2.76 0.49
C GLN A 100 -5.85 2.14 -0.90
N PHE A 101 -7.07 2.05 -1.41
CA PHE A 101 -7.38 1.51 -2.72
C PHE A 101 -7.49 2.62 -3.76
N THR A 102 -7.02 2.34 -4.97
CA THR A 102 -7.16 3.25 -6.11
C THR A 102 -7.54 2.45 -7.35
N PHE A 103 -8.58 2.94 -8.04
CA PHE A 103 -9.05 2.43 -9.31
C PHE A 103 -9.08 3.55 -10.34
N THR A 104 -8.38 3.34 -11.45
CA THR A 104 -8.30 4.26 -12.58
C THR A 104 -8.87 3.58 -13.81
N ALA A 105 -9.70 4.31 -14.54
CA ALA A 105 -10.35 3.82 -15.75
C ALA A 105 -9.72 4.41 -17.01
N PHE A 106 -9.75 3.63 -18.07
CA PHE A 106 -9.29 4.04 -19.39
C PHE A 106 -10.29 3.63 -20.47
N ASP A 107 -10.39 4.44 -21.52
CA ASP A 107 -11.10 4.06 -22.74
C ASP A 107 -10.31 3.02 -23.58
N ASP A 108 -10.86 2.60 -24.72
CA ASP A 108 -10.18 1.66 -25.63
C ASP A 108 -8.88 2.22 -26.25
N ASN A 109 -8.66 3.54 -26.19
CA ASN A 109 -7.46 4.23 -26.69
C ASN A 109 -6.41 4.50 -25.59
N ASN A 110 -6.61 3.98 -24.36
CA ASN A 110 -5.78 4.26 -23.19
C ASN A 110 -5.84 5.71 -22.69
N THR A 111 -6.91 6.44 -22.98
CA THR A 111 -7.16 7.75 -22.40
C THR A 111 -7.80 7.58 -21.02
N PRO A 112 -7.27 8.19 -19.95
CA PRO A 112 -7.89 8.16 -18.64
C PRO A 112 -9.32 8.73 -18.67
N ILE A 113 -10.24 8.04 -17.99
CA ILE A 113 -11.61 8.51 -17.77
C ILE A 113 -11.72 8.96 -16.32
N GLU A 114 -11.39 10.22 -16.05
CA GLU A 114 -11.37 10.81 -14.71
C GLU A 114 -12.70 10.64 -13.96
N GLU A 115 -13.83 10.73 -14.66
CA GLU A 115 -15.15 10.57 -14.05
C GLU A 115 -15.42 9.16 -13.51
N ALA A 116 -14.66 8.17 -13.97
CA ALA A 116 -14.75 6.78 -13.53
C ALA A 116 -13.70 6.41 -12.48
N HIS A 117 -12.79 7.34 -12.13
CA HIS A 117 -11.83 7.14 -11.05
C HIS A 117 -12.53 6.91 -9.70
N PHE A 118 -11.98 6.00 -8.89
CA PHE A 118 -12.51 5.67 -7.58
C PHE A 118 -11.39 5.41 -6.59
N GLN A 119 -11.57 5.91 -5.37
CA GLN A 119 -10.69 5.69 -4.24
C GLN A 119 -11.51 5.31 -3.03
N ASP A 120 -10.95 4.42 -2.23
CA ASP A 120 -11.52 4.03 -0.95
C ASP A 120 -10.38 3.69 0.01
N ALA A 121 -10.65 3.67 1.30
CA ALA A 121 -9.65 3.30 2.29
C ALA A 121 -10.31 2.52 3.42
N ARG A 122 -9.59 1.51 3.92
CA ARG A 122 -10.04 0.69 5.04
C ARG A 122 -8.91 0.38 5.99
N GLU A 123 -9.20 0.49 7.28
CA GLU A 123 -8.37 -0.05 8.33
C GLU A 123 -8.71 -1.53 8.55
N LEU A 124 -7.69 -2.40 8.56
CA LEU A 124 -7.88 -3.85 8.63
C LEU A 124 -8.25 -4.30 10.04
N ASP A 125 -9.30 -5.11 10.13
CA ASP A 125 -9.67 -5.81 11.35
C ASP A 125 -9.10 -7.25 11.41
N SER A 126 -9.41 -7.98 12.48
CA SER A 126 -8.89 -9.35 12.66
C SER A 126 -9.36 -10.35 11.58
N PRO A 127 -10.65 -10.35 11.16
CA PRO A 127 -11.09 -11.11 10.00
C PRO A 127 -10.34 -10.77 8.70
N ASP A 128 -10.09 -9.49 8.43
CA ASP A 128 -9.43 -9.04 7.20
C ASP A 128 -7.99 -9.57 7.10
N VAL A 129 -7.28 -9.67 8.23
CA VAL A 129 -5.92 -10.25 8.32
C VAL A 129 -5.89 -11.71 7.87
N ILE A 130 -6.97 -12.46 8.10
CA ILE A 130 -7.06 -13.90 7.81
C ILE A 130 -7.59 -14.14 6.40
N ASN A 131 -8.65 -13.41 6.01
CA ASN A 131 -9.41 -13.69 4.79
C ASN A 131 -9.06 -12.75 3.63
N GLY A 132 -8.40 -11.63 3.90
CA GLY A 132 -8.24 -10.53 2.96
C GLY A 132 -9.46 -9.62 3.01
N TYR A 133 -9.49 -8.65 2.10
CA TYR A 133 -10.56 -7.66 2.04
C TYR A 133 -11.01 -7.39 0.61
N THR A 134 -12.31 -7.15 0.42
CA THR A 134 -12.90 -6.83 -0.88
C THR A 134 -13.35 -5.37 -0.90
N PHE A 135 -12.73 -4.58 -1.78
CA PHE A 135 -13.26 -3.27 -2.15
C PHE A 135 -14.34 -3.43 -3.21
N LYS A 136 -15.33 -2.53 -3.22
CA LYS A 136 -16.38 -2.50 -4.24
C LYS A 136 -16.27 -1.24 -5.06
N VAL A 137 -15.85 -1.38 -6.32
CA VAL A 137 -15.92 -0.28 -7.30
C VAL A 137 -17.40 -0.09 -7.68
N PRO A 138 -18.01 1.08 -7.44
CA PRO A 138 -19.43 1.27 -7.66
C PRO A 138 -19.85 1.06 -9.11
N ALA A 139 -21.08 0.55 -9.31
CA ALA A 139 -21.64 0.34 -10.65
C ALA A 139 -21.62 1.61 -11.52
N GLN A 140 -21.78 2.79 -10.92
CA GLN A 140 -21.77 4.07 -11.65
C GLN A 140 -20.43 4.34 -12.31
N ASN A 141 -19.32 4.10 -11.59
CA ASN A 141 -17.96 4.23 -12.12
C ASN A 141 -17.76 3.29 -13.32
N LEU A 142 -18.16 2.02 -13.21
CA LEU A 142 -18.03 1.05 -14.30
C LEU A 142 -18.89 1.41 -15.51
N LYS A 143 -20.11 1.91 -15.29
CA LYS A 143 -21.03 2.32 -16.36
C LYS A 143 -20.50 3.52 -17.14
N ARG A 144 -19.80 4.46 -16.49
CA ARG A 144 -19.14 5.60 -17.17
C ARG A 144 -18.05 5.16 -18.16
N ILE A 145 -17.36 4.06 -17.86
CA ILE A 145 -16.38 3.45 -18.77
C ILE A 145 -17.10 2.84 -19.97
N CYS A 146 -18.17 2.09 -19.69
CA CYS A 146 -18.84 1.16 -20.59
C CYS A 146 -17.93 0.10 -21.24
N LYS A 147 -16.96 0.51 -22.05
CA LYS A 147 -15.97 -0.35 -22.72
C LYS A 147 -14.59 0.28 -22.59
N GLY A 148 -13.62 -0.51 -22.15
CA GLY A 148 -12.24 -0.06 -21.99
C GLY A 148 -11.51 -0.93 -20.98
N TYR A 149 -10.72 -0.29 -20.12
CA TYR A 149 -9.89 -0.95 -19.12
C TYR A 149 -10.04 -0.32 -17.74
N GLY A 150 -9.86 -1.13 -16.71
CA GLY A 150 -9.68 -0.68 -15.34
C GLY A 150 -8.33 -1.11 -14.82
N GLU A 151 -7.65 -0.21 -14.12
CA GLU A 151 -6.42 -0.50 -13.39
C GLU A 151 -6.69 -0.29 -11.89
N ALA A 152 -6.35 -1.28 -11.09
CA ALA A 152 -6.48 -1.22 -9.64
C ALA A 152 -5.13 -1.46 -8.96
N SER A 153 -4.88 -0.71 -7.91
CA SER A 153 -3.77 -0.93 -6.98
C SER A 153 -4.17 -0.52 -5.58
N PHE A 154 -3.41 -0.98 -4.59
CA PHE A 154 -3.59 -0.56 -3.22
C PHE A 154 -2.25 -0.25 -2.56
N LYS A 155 -2.28 0.63 -1.57
CA LYS A 155 -1.16 0.99 -0.72
C LYS A 155 -1.48 0.65 0.71
N VAL A 156 -0.57 -0.07 1.36
CA VAL A 156 -0.67 -0.40 2.78
C VAL A 156 0.16 0.60 3.57
N ILE A 157 -0.46 1.26 4.53
CA ILE A 157 0.17 2.17 5.48
C ILE A 157 0.12 1.48 6.85
N PRO A 158 1.28 1.07 7.38
CA PRO A 158 1.37 0.50 8.73
C PRO A 158 0.96 1.51 9.80
N GLY A 159 0.45 1.02 10.93
CA GLY A 159 0.18 1.83 12.11
C GLY A 159 1.44 2.51 12.67
N SER A 160 1.27 3.57 13.45
CA SER A 160 2.38 4.38 13.98
C SER A 160 3.38 3.59 14.84
N ASP A 161 2.91 2.54 15.50
CA ASP A 161 3.72 1.70 16.40
C ASP A 161 4.35 0.50 15.67
N SER A 162 4.16 0.41 14.34
CA SER A 162 4.68 -0.68 13.52
C SER A 162 6.11 -0.41 13.05
N ASN A 163 6.92 -1.47 12.99
CA ASN A 163 8.27 -1.43 12.43
C ASN A 163 8.29 -1.46 10.90
N GLN A 164 7.11 -1.53 10.28
CA GLN A 164 6.97 -1.69 8.85
C GLN A 164 7.01 -0.35 8.12
N SER A 165 7.53 -0.36 6.90
CA SER A 165 7.36 0.76 5.97
C SER A 165 6.11 0.56 5.11
N PRO A 166 5.47 1.66 4.66
CA PRO A 166 4.43 1.57 3.65
C PRO A 166 4.89 0.85 2.39
N ALA A 167 3.98 0.08 1.80
CA ALA A 167 4.22 -0.65 0.56
C ALA A 167 3.04 -0.46 -0.40
N THR A 168 3.33 -0.47 -1.70
CA THR A 168 2.32 -0.35 -2.76
C THR A 168 2.29 -1.66 -3.55
N SER A 169 1.08 -2.10 -3.90
CA SER A 169 0.87 -3.29 -4.72
C SER A 169 1.34 -3.09 -6.16
N ARG A 170 1.55 -4.21 -6.85
CA ARG A 170 1.52 -4.22 -8.31
C ARG A 170 0.16 -3.74 -8.80
N ILE A 171 0.13 -3.17 -9.99
CA ILE A 171 -1.11 -2.77 -10.66
C ILE A 171 -1.73 -4.00 -11.31
N THR A 172 -3.02 -4.22 -11.07
CA THR A 172 -3.81 -5.18 -11.83
C THR A 172 -4.63 -4.43 -12.86
N ARG A 173 -4.47 -4.82 -14.13
CA ARG A 173 -5.24 -4.28 -15.24
C ARG A 173 -6.24 -5.32 -15.74
N VAL A 174 -7.48 -4.90 -15.96
CA VAL A 174 -8.57 -5.76 -16.45
C VAL A 174 -9.34 -5.08 -17.58
N ARG A 175 -9.87 -5.88 -18.51
CA ARG A 175 -10.78 -5.37 -19.54
C ARG A 175 -12.18 -5.20 -18.93
N ILE A 176 -12.80 -4.08 -19.23
CA ILE A 176 -14.16 -3.75 -18.79
C ILE A 176 -15.06 -3.71 -20.02
N ASN A 177 -16.16 -4.45 -19.96
CA ASN A 177 -17.23 -4.36 -20.93
C ASN A 177 -18.56 -4.49 -20.21
N MET A 178 -19.11 -3.37 -19.79
CA MET A 178 -20.40 -3.33 -19.14
C MET A 178 -21.54 -3.50 -20.14
N SER A 179 -21.33 -3.27 -21.45
CA SER A 179 -22.43 -3.12 -22.41
C SER A 179 -23.43 -4.28 -22.43
N TRP A 180 -24.73 -3.97 -22.50
CA TRP A 180 -25.78 -4.98 -22.65
C TRP A 180 -26.07 -5.26 -24.13
N PRO A 181 -26.46 -6.49 -24.49
CA PRO A 181 -26.80 -6.84 -25.87
C PRO A 181 -27.91 -5.98 -26.47
N GLN A 182 -28.87 -5.51 -25.65
CA GLN A 182 -30.07 -4.80 -26.11
C GLN A 182 -29.92 -3.27 -26.10
N THR A 183 -29.19 -2.71 -25.14
CA THR A 183 -29.10 -1.24 -24.89
C THR A 183 -27.69 -0.69 -25.03
N GLY A 184 -26.68 -1.54 -25.28
CA GLY A 184 -25.30 -1.13 -25.44
C GLY A 184 -24.77 -0.41 -24.19
N CYS A 185 -24.28 0.82 -24.38
CA CYS A 185 -23.74 1.69 -23.34
C CYS A 185 -24.75 2.73 -22.80
N ALA A 186 -26.02 2.64 -23.18
CA ALA A 186 -27.03 3.59 -22.74
C ALA A 186 -27.51 3.22 -21.32
N TRP A 187 -26.77 3.69 -20.32
CA TRP A 187 -27.04 3.45 -18.89
C TRP A 187 -27.75 4.59 -18.19
N ILE A 188 -27.95 5.69 -18.89
CA ILE A 188 -28.48 6.95 -18.37
C ILE A 188 -29.68 7.33 -19.23
N ALA A 189 -30.85 7.32 -18.60
CA ALA A 189 -31.92 8.28 -18.87
C ALA A 189 -31.86 9.31 -17.73
#